data_AF-A0A1Q6ZYR8-F1
#
_entry.id   AF-A0A1Q6ZYR8-F1
#
_cell.length_a   1.000
_cell.length_b   1.000
_cell.length_c   1.000
_cell.angle_alpha   90.00
_cell.angle_beta   90.00
_cell.angle_gamma   90.00
#
_symmetry.space_group_name_H-M   'P 1'
#
loop_
_entity.id
_entity.type
_entity.pdbx_description
1 polymer ?
#
loop_
_entity_poly.entity_id
_entity_poly.type
_entity_poly.pdbx_seq_one_letter_code
_entity_poly.pdbx_strand_id
1 'polypeptide(L)'
;MFAALAVPRGALAHARLVGSDPPDLCAGVPASADSRCVTGVVVAAPPPVIRLTFNEPVQPIGRGIRVVAPSGRRVERGPARATGRSVSVDVDAAEQGTYVVNWRVVSGDAQPERGRFTFTVGRPTATVAALPDDMRTASRSGFVLAVVGRALHFLGYALGFGSLAFRWLVLAALAVPRGALAHARLVGSDPPDLCAGVPASADSRCVTGVVVAAPPPVIRLTFNEPVQPIGRGIRVVAPSGRRVERGPARATGRSVSVDVDAAEQGTYVVNWRVVSGDAQPERGRFTFTVGRPTATVAALPDDMRTASRSGFVLAVVGRALHFLGYALGFGSLAFRWLVLRPLAVPRVAAFDRVLWRLTRFGVVALVLAEPLVVLGHALRLGISGDGDVLADVLESRVGLVTGQRLGVALALWAVLAALETGSSTSLKLGLALGIALAVIDGQAVHAVSVRPLAAGLVTNALHVAAMGTWVGTVIALLVAWQAAGVTQLRAAIARRAGRVASIALLVATGSGALLTFQHLTGTGDLTDTSYGRLIVAKLATLILVLTLAMAARWKGIGAPERWWQRELAALVAVLLLAAVLVSLPPPA
;
A
#
# COMPACT_ATOMS: atom_id res chain seq x y z
N MET A 1 29.47 34.22 -7.09
CA MET A 1 30.47 33.16 -7.28
C MET A 1 29.99 31.91 -6.55
N PHE A 2 29.05 31.16 -7.14
CA PHE A 2 28.63 29.84 -6.67
C PHE A 2 28.71 28.91 -7.87
N ALA A 3 29.76 28.09 -7.88
CA ALA A 3 30.00 27.10 -8.91
C ALA A 3 28.97 25.98 -8.76
N ALA A 4 28.16 25.77 -9.80
CA ALA A 4 27.34 24.59 -9.94
C ALA A 4 28.27 23.37 -10.10
N LEU A 5 28.34 22.53 -9.07
CA LEU A 5 28.89 21.18 -9.18
C LEU A 5 27.91 20.36 -10.03
N ALA A 6 28.19 20.31 -11.32
CA ALA A 6 27.60 19.36 -12.24
C ALA A 6 27.97 17.94 -11.79
N VAL A 7 27.00 17.19 -11.27
CA VAL A 7 27.15 15.74 -11.08
C VAL A 7 27.10 15.12 -12.48
N PRO A 8 28.13 14.38 -12.92
CA PRO A 8 28.10 13.74 -14.22
C PRO A 8 27.03 12.66 -14.24
N ARG A 9 26.21 12.68 -15.30
CA ARG A 9 25.24 11.62 -15.65
C ARG A 9 26.00 10.35 -16.05
N GLY A 10 26.52 9.63 -15.07
CA GLY A 10 26.83 8.20 -15.19
C GLY A 10 25.58 7.40 -14.83
N ALA A 11 25.27 6.37 -15.60
CA ALA A 11 24.14 5.48 -15.36
C ALA A 11 24.08 5.04 -13.88
N LEU A 12 22.92 5.20 -13.26
CA LEU A 12 22.62 4.72 -11.90
C LEU A 12 22.74 3.19 -11.89
N ALA A 13 23.92 2.68 -11.57
CA ALA A 13 24.16 1.27 -11.37
C ALA A 13 23.94 0.95 -9.89
N HIS A 14 22.96 0.09 -9.61
CA HIS A 14 22.67 -0.42 -8.27
C HIS A 14 23.93 -0.94 -7.58
N ALA A 15 23.98 -0.82 -6.25
CA ALA A 15 25.02 -1.41 -5.46
C ALA A 15 25.13 -2.90 -5.78
N ARG A 16 26.35 -3.39 -5.89
CA ARG A 16 26.66 -4.77 -6.18
C ARG A 16 27.92 -5.10 -5.42
N LEU A 17 27.90 -6.20 -4.68
CA LEU A 17 29.11 -6.75 -4.08
C LEU A 17 30.09 -7.09 -5.22
N VAL A 18 31.25 -6.43 -5.22
CA VAL A 18 32.33 -6.66 -6.21
C VAL A 18 33.52 -7.39 -5.61
N GLY A 19 33.59 -7.51 -4.27
CA GLY A 19 34.60 -8.32 -3.60
C GLY A 19 34.31 -8.50 -2.12
N SER A 20 34.88 -9.54 -1.53
CA SER A 20 34.87 -9.79 -0.09
C SER A 20 36.18 -10.41 0.38
N ASP A 21 36.47 -10.23 1.66
CA ASP A 21 37.57 -10.88 2.37
C ASP A 21 37.00 -11.49 3.65
N PRO A 22 36.96 -12.83 3.78
CA PRO A 22 37.42 -13.84 2.81
C PRO A 22 36.58 -13.85 1.51
N PRO A 23 37.12 -14.40 0.40
CA PRO A 23 36.45 -14.35 -0.90
C PRO A 23 35.12 -15.09 -0.93
N ASP A 24 34.11 -14.46 -1.53
CA ASP A 24 32.80 -15.05 -1.79
C ASP A 24 32.86 -15.83 -3.10
N LEU A 25 33.01 -17.17 -2.99
CA LEU A 25 32.99 -18.07 -4.14
C LEU A 25 31.61 -18.16 -4.82
N CYS A 26 30.57 -17.60 -4.19
CA CYS A 26 29.20 -17.59 -4.70
C CYS A 26 28.78 -16.23 -5.28
N ALA A 27 29.72 -15.32 -5.49
CA ALA A 27 29.45 -14.03 -6.12
C ALA A 27 28.87 -14.24 -7.54
N GLY A 28 27.54 -14.11 -7.67
CA GLY A 28 26.81 -14.34 -8.92
C GLY A 28 26.43 -15.80 -9.23
N VAL A 29 26.64 -16.74 -8.29
CA VAL A 29 26.31 -18.17 -8.44
C VAL A 29 25.35 -18.57 -7.30
N PRO A 30 24.20 -19.21 -7.57
CA PRO A 30 23.32 -19.68 -6.50
C PRO A 30 24.02 -20.73 -5.63
N ALA A 31 23.94 -20.57 -4.31
CA ALA A 31 24.64 -21.40 -3.32
C ALA A 31 24.36 -22.92 -3.40
N SER A 32 23.36 -23.34 -4.18
CA SER A 32 22.97 -24.73 -4.41
C SER A 32 23.54 -25.35 -5.69
N ALA A 33 24.27 -24.59 -6.52
CA ALA A 33 24.77 -25.06 -7.81
C ALA A 33 26.18 -25.65 -7.76
N ASP A 34 26.92 -25.44 -6.67
CA ASP A 34 28.29 -25.94 -6.50
C ASP A 34 28.54 -26.32 -5.03
N SER A 35 29.09 -27.51 -4.76
CA SER A 35 29.46 -27.94 -3.40
C SER A 35 30.55 -27.07 -2.77
N ARG A 36 31.33 -26.36 -3.60
CA ARG A 36 32.29 -25.31 -3.19
C ARG A 36 31.60 -24.07 -2.64
N CYS A 37 30.35 -23.82 -3.01
CA CYS A 37 29.56 -22.70 -2.52
C CYS A 37 28.99 -22.93 -1.11
N VAL A 38 28.78 -24.20 -0.74
CA VAL A 38 28.31 -24.58 0.59
C VAL A 38 29.46 -24.51 1.59
N THR A 39 30.64 -24.98 1.19
CA THR A 39 31.87 -25.00 2.01
C THR A 39 32.59 -23.66 2.04
N GLY A 40 32.43 -22.83 1.01
CA GLY A 40 33.11 -21.54 0.90
C GLY A 40 34.62 -21.67 0.71
N VAL A 41 35.36 -20.55 0.73
CA VAL A 41 36.83 -20.60 0.75
C VAL A 41 37.30 -21.27 2.03
N VAL A 42 38.22 -22.23 1.91
CA VAL A 42 38.95 -22.77 3.06
C VAL A 42 40.11 -21.84 3.37
N VAL A 43 40.11 -21.24 4.56
CA VAL A 43 41.19 -20.40 5.07
C VAL A 43 42.00 -21.17 6.11
N ALA A 44 43.33 -20.96 6.09
CA ALA A 44 44.26 -21.64 7.00
C ALA A 44 44.14 -21.15 8.45
N ALA A 45 43.77 -19.89 8.63
CA ALA A 45 43.52 -19.27 9.93
C ALA A 45 42.24 -18.43 9.86
N PRO A 46 41.51 -18.29 10.98
CA PRO A 46 40.31 -17.48 11.03
C PRO A 46 40.63 -16.00 10.78
N PRO A 47 39.86 -15.31 9.92
CA PRO A 47 40.12 -13.90 9.62
C PRO A 47 39.71 -13.02 10.82
N PRO A 48 40.55 -12.05 11.24
CA PRO A 48 40.22 -11.14 12.34
C PRO A 48 39.16 -10.09 11.94
N VAL A 49 38.94 -9.89 10.63
CA VAL A 49 38.00 -8.92 10.07
C VAL A 49 37.32 -9.54 8.85
N ILE A 50 36.02 -9.32 8.72
CA ILE A 50 35.28 -9.58 7.47
C ILE A 50 35.08 -8.25 6.76
N ARG A 51 35.50 -8.16 5.49
CA ARG A 51 35.36 -6.97 4.66
C ARG A 51 34.56 -7.26 3.40
N LEU A 52 33.62 -6.39 3.08
CA LEU A 52 32.80 -6.42 1.86
C LEU A 52 33.07 -5.14 1.07
N THR A 53 33.22 -5.25 -0.25
CA THR A 53 33.48 -4.13 -1.16
C THR A 53 32.45 -4.09 -2.26
N PHE A 54 31.89 -2.90 -2.51
CA PHE A 54 30.79 -2.66 -3.42
C PHE A 54 31.23 -1.83 -4.63
N ASN A 55 30.45 -1.84 -5.71
CA ASN A 55 30.64 -0.99 -6.89
C ASN A 55 30.41 0.51 -6.62
N GLU A 56 29.73 0.86 -5.52
CA GLU A 56 29.43 2.23 -5.10
C GLU A 56 29.46 2.40 -3.57
N PRO A 57 29.42 3.64 -3.02
CA PRO A 57 29.39 3.85 -1.58
C PRO A 57 28.10 3.30 -0.94
N VAL A 58 28.25 2.63 0.20
CA VAL A 58 27.12 2.01 0.92
C VAL A 58 27.21 2.27 2.43
N GLN A 59 26.07 2.23 3.12
CA GLN A 59 25.98 2.29 4.58
C GLN A 59 25.38 0.99 5.14
N PRO A 60 25.85 0.48 6.29
CA PRO A 60 25.28 -0.71 6.93
C PRO A 60 23.88 -0.42 7.48
N ILE A 61 22.95 -1.36 7.30
CA ILE A 61 21.62 -1.30 7.95
C ILE A 61 21.69 -2.11 9.25
N GLY A 62 21.34 -1.49 10.39
CA GLY A 62 21.40 -2.15 11.70
C GLY A 62 22.86 -2.47 12.09
N ARG A 63 23.18 -3.75 12.32
CA ARG A 63 24.57 -4.19 12.56
C ARG A 63 25.40 -4.39 11.28
N GLY A 64 24.78 -4.32 10.10
CA GLY A 64 25.45 -4.39 8.80
C GLY A 64 25.93 -5.79 8.39
N ILE A 65 26.86 -6.39 9.15
CA ILE A 65 27.42 -7.73 8.90
C ILE A 65 27.22 -8.60 10.15
N ARG A 66 26.79 -9.84 9.96
CA ARG A 66 26.61 -10.86 11.01
C ARG A 66 27.39 -12.11 10.64
N VAL A 67 28.14 -12.67 11.58
CA VAL A 67 29.03 -13.80 11.35
C VAL A 67 28.73 -14.90 12.36
N VAL A 68 28.30 -16.06 11.86
CA VAL A 68 27.87 -17.20 12.68
C VAL A 68 28.90 -18.31 12.56
N ALA A 69 29.40 -18.77 13.70
CA ALA A 69 30.35 -19.87 13.81
C ALA A 69 29.68 -21.24 13.62
N PRO A 70 30.46 -22.32 13.44
CA PRO A 70 29.93 -23.68 13.28
C PRO A 70 29.03 -24.13 14.44
N SER A 71 29.31 -23.67 15.67
CA SER A 71 28.48 -23.90 16.86
C SER A 71 27.12 -23.19 16.83
N GLY A 72 26.87 -22.30 15.86
CA GLY A 72 25.70 -21.41 15.82
C GLY A 72 25.88 -20.12 16.62
N ARG A 73 27.03 -19.93 17.30
CA ARG A 73 27.33 -18.71 18.05
C ARG A 73 27.71 -17.55 17.13
N ARG A 74 27.26 -16.34 17.47
CA ARG A 74 27.69 -15.10 16.79
C ARG A 74 29.10 -14.71 17.23
N VAL A 75 29.95 -14.33 16.29
CA VAL A 75 31.37 -14.05 16.53
C VAL A 75 31.79 -12.63 16.12
N GLU A 76 30.89 -11.81 15.56
CA GLU A 76 31.22 -10.42 15.25
C GLU A 76 31.29 -9.49 16.49
N ARG A 77 32.27 -8.58 16.51
CA ARG A 77 32.50 -7.59 17.57
C ARG A 77 32.00 -6.21 17.16
N GLY A 78 30.80 -5.85 17.64
CA GLY A 78 30.21 -4.53 17.42
C GLY A 78 29.48 -4.37 16.07
N PRO A 79 29.03 -3.15 15.72
CA PRO A 79 28.40 -2.87 14.43
C PRO A 79 29.44 -2.79 13.30
N ALA A 80 29.03 -3.12 12.08
CA ALA A 80 29.88 -2.96 10.91
C ALA A 80 30.18 -1.47 10.63
N ARG A 81 31.40 -1.20 10.17
CA ARG A 81 31.91 0.14 9.84
C ARG A 81 32.00 0.29 8.32
N ALA A 82 31.40 1.34 7.78
CA ALA A 82 31.53 1.71 6.37
C ALA A 82 32.62 2.76 6.16
N THR A 83 33.41 2.57 5.11
CA THR A 83 34.40 3.54 4.62
C THR A 83 34.33 3.57 3.10
N GLY A 84 33.62 4.56 2.57
CA GLY A 84 33.34 4.68 1.13
C GLY A 84 32.59 3.45 0.60
N ARG A 85 33.27 2.66 -0.25
CA ARG A 85 32.73 1.48 -0.93
C ARG A 85 32.89 0.18 -0.14
N SER A 86 33.48 0.22 1.05
CA SER A 86 33.75 -0.97 1.86
C SER A 86 33.01 -0.95 3.18
N VAL A 87 32.51 -2.12 3.59
CA VAL A 87 31.89 -2.35 4.90
C VAL A 87 32.67 -3.46 5.61
N SER A 88 33.03 -3.27 6.87
CA SER A 88 33.85 -4.23 7.62
C SER A 88 33.37 -4.44 9.04
N VAL A 89 33.58 -5.64 9.59
CA VAL A 89 33.33 -5.95 11.00
C VAL A 89 34.46 -6.80 11.57
N ASP A 90 34.85 -6.54 12.81
CA ASP A 90 35.84 -7.35 13.51
C ASP A 90 35.18 -8.66 13.95
N VAL A 91 35.92 -9.77 13.92
CA VAL A 91 35.40 -11.11 14.22
C VAL A 91 36.32 -11.86 15.17
N ASP A 92 35.72 -12.54 16.14
CA ASP A 92 36.36 -13.47 17.06
C ASP A 92 36.14 -14.92 16.61
N ALA A 93 36.71 -15.26 15.45
CA ALA A 93 36.62 -16.59 14.90
C ALA A 93 37.74 -17.45 15.51
N ALA A 94 37.39 -18.36 16.41
CA ALA A 94 38.35 -19.29 17.04
C ALA A 94 37.99 -20.78 16.80
N GLU A 95 36.85 -21.04 16.14
CA GLU A 95 36.32 -22.38 15.92
C GLU A 95 36.79 -22.91 14.55
N GLN A 96 37.08 -24.21 14.47
CA GLN A 96 37.26 -24.86 13.17
C GLN A 96 35.89 -25.26 12.62
N GLY A 97 35.71 -25.11 11.31
CA GLY A 97 34.46 -25.43 10.62
C GLY A 97 33.95 -24.33 9.70
N THR A 98 32.71 -24.51 9.23
CA THR A 98 32.08 -23.62 8.27
C THR A 98 31.34 -22.46 8.96
N TYR A 99 31.76 -21.24 8.65
CA TYR A 99 31.17 -19.98 9.08
C TYR A 99 30.17 -19.47 8.05
N VAL A 100 29.14 -18.75 8.52
CA VAL A 100 28.14 -18.10 7.69
C VAL A 100 28.20 -16.59 7.88
N VAL A 101 28.39 -15.86 6.79
CA VAL A 101 28.37 -14.39 6.76
C VAL A 101 27.07 -13.93 6.11
N ASN A 102 26.30 -13.11 6.83
CA ASN A 102 25.13 -12.41 6.30
C ASN A 102 25.38 -10.91 6.35
N TRP A 103 24.94 -10.19 5.32
CA TRP A 103 25.13 -8.74 5.28
C TRP A 103 23.91 -8.01 4.72
N ARG A 104 23.72 -6.78 5.19
CA ARG A 104 22.69 -5.84 4.73
C ARG A 104 23.26 -4.42 4.70
N VAL A 105 23.17 -3.78 3.54
CA VAL A 105 23.65 -2.40 3.33
C VAL A 105 22.60 -1.60 2.56
N VAL A 106 22.75 -0.28 2.52
CA VAL A 106 21.95 0.63 1.71
C VAL A 106 22.90 1.48 0.86
N SER A 107 22.63 1.60 -0.42
CA SER A 107 23.37 2.48 -1.35
C SER A 107 23.01 3.94 -1.15
N GLY A 108 23.80 4.84 -1.74
CA GLY A 108 23.56 6.29 -1.69
C GLY A 108 22.21 6.73 -2.27
N ASP A 109 21.62 5.92 -3.14
CA ASP A 109 20.26 6.11 -3.72
C ASP A 109 19.13 5.53 -2.84
N ALA A 110 19.45 5.14 -1.60
CA ALA A 110 18.54 4.59 -0.60
C ALA A 110 17.94 3.21 -0.95
N GLN A 111 18.58 2.42 -1.83
CA GLN A 111 18.14 1.05 -2.09
C GLN A 111 18.81 0.02 -1.16
N PRO A 112 18.05 -0.86 -0.50
CA PRO A 112 18.62 -1.87 0.39
C PRO A 112 19.15 -3.09 -0.40
N GLU A 113 20.39 -3.44 -0.12
CA GLU A 113 21.10 -4.60 -0.65
C GLU A 113 21.34 -5.63 0.46
N ARG A 114 21.31 -6.93 0.12
CA ARG A 114 21.59 -8.02 1.06
C ARG A 114 22.20 -9.22 0.37
N GLY A 115 23.04 -9.95 1.11
CA GLY A 115 23.65 -11.17 0.63
C GLY A 115 24.12 -12.09 1.74
N ARG A 116 24.55 -13.28 1.33
CA ARG A 116 25.04 -14.34 2.21
C ARG A 116 26.11 -15.14 1.49
N PHE A 117 27.17 -15.47 2.21
CA PHE A 117 28.17 -16.44 1.78
C PHE A 117 28.72 -17.22 2.97
N THR A 118 29.51 -18.26 2.70
CA THR A 118 30.19 -19.08 3.71
C THR A 118 31.70 -19.07 3.48
N PHE A 119 32.46 -19.35 4.54
CA PHE A 119 33.88 -19.69 4.47
C PHE A 119 34.18 -20.76 5.52
N THR A 120 35.24 -21.54 5.34
CA THR A 120 35.61 -22.62 6.25
C THR A 120 36.99 -22.39 6.85
N VAL A 121 37.12 -22.54 8.16
CA VAL A 121 38.42 -22.53 8.84
C VAL A 121 38.83 -23.98 9.11
N GLY A 122 39.91 -24.43 8.48
CA GLY A 122 40.35 -25.83 8.60
C GLY A 122 39.44 -26.80 7.85
N ARG A 123 38.80 -27.75 8.55
CA ARG A 123 37.95 -28.78 7.92
C ARG A 123 36.47 -28.36 7.90
N PRO A 124 35.74 -28.61 6.80
CA PRO A 124 34.32 -28.25 6.70
C PRO A 124 33.44 -29.08 7.64
N THR A 125 32.41 -28.45 8.20
CA THR A 125 31.44 -29.11 9.08
C THR A 125 30.38 -29.82 8.23
N ALA A 126 29.96 -31.03 8.60
CA ALA A 126 28.96 -31.82 7.88
C ALA A 126 27.56 -31.17 7.82
N THR A 127 27.31 -30.16 8.65
CA THR A 127 26.03 -29.44 8.73
C THR A 127 26.30 -27.96 8.89
N VAL A 128 25.77 -27.12 7.99
CA VAL A 128 25.79 -25.67 8.17
C VAL A 128 24.77 -25.33 9.25
N ALA A 129 25.20 -24.70 10.35
CA ALA A 129 24.30 -24.31 11.44
C ALA A 129 23.06 -23.57 10.90
N ALA A 130 21.87 -24.06 11.28
CA ALA A 130 20.62 -23.40 10.94
C ALA A 130 20.54 -22.05 11.66
N LEU A 131 20.08 -21.02 10.96
CA LEU A 131 19.98 -19.67 11.51
C LEU A 131 18.96 -19.63 12.67
N PRO A 132 19.28 -18.99 13.81
CA PRO A 132 18.29 -18.58 14.78
C PRO A 132 17.22 -17.67 14.14
N ASP A 133 15.97 -17.78 14.60
CA ASP A 133 14.77 -17.10 14.08
C ASP A 133 14.77 -15.55 14.21
N ASP A 134 15.83 -14.96 14.76
CA ASP A 134 15.90 -13.53 15.09
C ASP A 134 16.07 -12.61 13.85
N MET A 135 16.26 -13.18 12.67
CA MET A 135 16.27 -12.46 11.38
C MET A 135 14.95 -12.58 10.59
N ARG A 136 13.97 -13.40 11.04
CA ARG A 136 12.64 -13.46 10.40
C ARG A 136 11.69 -12.38 10.91
N THR A 137 11.93 -11.89 12.12
CA THR A 137 11.03 -10.94 12.77
C THR A 137 11.62 -9.52 12.70
N ALA A 138 10.95 -8.65 11.95
CA ALA A 138 11.03 -7.23 12.25
C ALA A 138 10.63 -7.08 13.73
N SER A 139 11.57 -6.67 14.58
CA SER A 139 11.25 -6.31 15.97
C SER A 139 10.04 -5.38 15.95
N ARG A 140 9.04 -5.62 16.82
CA ARG A 140 7.85 -4.75 16.98
C ARG A 140 8.25 -3.28 17.12
N SER A 141 9.43 -3.02 17.69
CA SER A 141 10.02 -1.68 17.84
C SER A 141 10.43 -1.06 16.49
N GLY A 142 10.96 -1.84 15.55
CA GLY A 142 11.35 -1.37 14.21
C GLY A 142 10.15 -1.03 13.32
N PHE A 143 9.04 -1.79 13.45
CA PHE A 143 7.77 -1.48 12.78
C PHE A 143 7.20 -0.13 13.26
N VAL A 144 7.15 0.09 14.57
CA VAL A 144 6.67 1.35 15.16
C VAL A 144 7.58 2.52 14.75
N LEU A 145 8.91 2.35 14.79
CA LEU A 145 9.85 3.42 14.42
C LEU A 145 9.75 3.80 12.94
N ALA A 146 9.58 2.83 12.04
CA ALA A 146 9.45 3.09 10.61
C ALA A 146 8.13 3.80 10.27
N VAL A 147 7.01 3.39 10.90
CA VAL A 147 5.70 4.02 10.73
C VAL A 147 5.70 5.44 11.28
N VAL A 148 6.25 5.66 12.49
CA VAL A 148 6.32 6.97 13.13
C VAL A 148 7.28 7.90 12.39
N GLY A 149 8.47 7.42 12.04
CA GLY A 149 9.47 8.22 11.31
C GLY A 149 8.96 8.69 9.95
N ARG A 150 8.19 7.85 9.25
CA ARG A 150 7.60 8.20 7.96
C ARG A 150 6.39 9.13 8.09
N ALA A 151 5.56 8.94 9.12
CA ALA A 151 4.47 9.87 9.44
C ALA A 151 5.00 11.28 9.74
N LEU A 152 6.12 11.39 10.47
CA LEU A 152 6.79 12.67 10.74
C LEU A 152 7.41 13.29 9.47
N HIS A 153 8.01 12.47 8.60
CA HIS A 153 8.55 12.94 7.32
C HIS A 153 7.45 13.49 6.39
N PHE A 154 6.29 12.84 6.33
CA PHE A 154 5.14 13.30 5.53
C PHE A 154 4.41 14.49 6.15
N LEU A 155 4.37 14.60 7.48
CA LEU A 155 3.90 15.81 8.16
C LEU A 155 4.72 17.03 7.70
N GLY A 156 6.04 16.87 7.54
CA GLY A 156 6.92 17.90 6.96
C GLY A 156 6.55 18.28 5.52
N TYR A 157 6.29 17.30 4.65
CA TYR A 157 5.88 17.57 3.26
C TYR A 157 4.50 18.23 3.15
N ALA A 158 3.52 17.77 3.93
CA ALA A 158 2.16 18.31 3.94
C ALA A 158 2.13 19.78 4.39
N LEU A 159 3.00 20.14 5.34
CA LEU A 159 3.16 21.52 5.81
C LEU A 159 3.99 22.40 4.84
N GLY A 160 4.89 21.81 4.03
CA GLY A 160 5.81 22.54 3.16
C GLY A 160 5.29 22.91 1.75
N PHE A 161 4.35 22.16 1.17
CA PHE A 161 3.98 22.30 -0.26
C PHE A 161 2.55 22.79 -0.55
N GLY A 162 1.75 23.10 0.48
CA GLY A 162 0.32 23.36 0.36
C GLY A 162 -0.11 24.63 -0.41
N SER A 163 0.80 25.57 -0.69
CA SER A 163 0.42 26.89 -1.25
C SER A 163 0.89 27.19 -2.68
N LEU A 164 1.96 26.56 -3.16
CA LEU A 164 2.58 26.92 -4.45
C LEU A 164 2.19 26.01 -5.63
N ALA A 165 1.84 24.75 -5.38
CA ALA A 165 1.50 23.78 -6.44
C ALA A 165 0.09 23.97 -7.04
N PHE A 166 -0.84 24.56 -6.27
CA PHE A 166 -2.26 24.68 -6.64
C PHE A 166 -2.49 25.62 -7.84
N ARG A 167 -1.62 26.62 -8.02
CA ARG A 167 -1.87 27.73 -8.95
C ARG A 167 -1.48 27.42 -10.41
N TRP A 168 -0.66 26.40 -10.64
CA TRP A 168 -0.17 26.03 -11.99
C TRP A 168 -0.86 24.78 -12.58
N LEU A 169 -1.51 23.95 -11.77
CA LEU A 169 -2.12 22.69 -12.21
C LEU A 169 -3.51 22.85 -12.83
N VAL A 170 -4.18 24.00 -12.62
CA VAL A 170 -5.56 24.25 -13.09
C VAL A 170 -5.62 24.63 -14.58
N LEU A 171 -4.51 25.07 -15.19
CA LEU A 171 -4.50 25.58 -16.57
C LEU A 171 -4.09 24.55 -17.64
N ALA A 172 -3.69 23.33 -17.28
CA ALA A 172 -3.22 22.31 -18.23
C ALA A 172 -4.28 21.24 -18.60
N ALA A 173 -5.55 21.44 -18.25
CA ALA A 173 -6.58 20.39 -18.23
C ALA A 173 -7.39 20.19 -19.54
N LEU A 174 -6.86 20.53 -20.73
CA LEU A 174 -7.58 20.35 -21.99
C LEU A 174 -6.75 19.55 -23.01
N ALA A 175 -6.90 18.21 -22.99
CA ALA A 175 -6.88 17.29 -24.15
C ALA A 175 -6.95 15.81 -23.69
N VAL A 176 -7.79 15.01 -24.37
CA VAL A 176 -8.08 13.57 -24.14
C VAL A 176 -7.41 12.74 -25.25
N PRO A 177 -6.76 11.58 -24.97
CA PRO A 177 -7.43 10.26 -25.06
C PRO A 177 -7.12 9.24 -23.93
N ARG A 178 -7.85 8.12 -24.06
CA ARG A 178 -8.32 7.05 -23.15
C ARG A 178 -7.27 6.14 -22.49
N GLY A 179 -7.66 5.57 -21.35
CA GLY A 179 -7.07 4.36 -20.76
C GLY A 179 -7.26 4.22 -19.25
N ALA A 180 -8.48 4.41 -18.73
CA ALA A 180 -8.78 4.41 -17.30
C ALA A 180 -8.86 2.99 -16.72
N LEU A 181 -7.71 2.33 -16.61
CA LEU A 181 -7.60 1.05 -15.90
C LEU A 181 -7.12 1.38 -14.48
N ALA A 182 -8.00 1.14 -13.52
CA ALA A 182 -7.78 1.53 -12.12
C ALA A 182 -7.53 0.32 -11.23
N HIS A 183 -6.96 -0.77 -11.77
CA HIS A 183 -6.47 -1.95 -11.06
C HIS A 183 -5.55 -2.70 -12.01
N ALA A 184 -4.37 -3.11 -11.53
CA ALA A 184 -3.53 -3.96 -12.36
C ALA A 184 -4.28 -5.25 -12.70
N ARG A 185 -4.13 -5.65 -13.96
CA ARG A 185 -4.56 -6.91 -14.52
C ARG A 185 -3.44 -7.45 -15.37
N LEU A 186 -3.10 -8.71 -15.17
CA LEU A 186 -2.23 -9.44 -16.08
C LEU A 186 -2.89 -9.51 -17.46
N VAL A 187 -2.29 -8.87 -18.47
CA VAL A 187 -2.76 -8.88 -19.87
C VAL A 187 -1.95 -9.80 -20.76
N GLY A 188 -0.78 -10.26 -20.29
CA GLY A 188 0.03 -11.24 -21.00
C GLY A 188 1.14 -11.79 -20.12
N SER A 189 1.62 -12.98 -20.47
CA SER A 189 2.80 -13.59 -19.86
C SER A 189 3.60 -14.36 -20.90
N ASP A 190 4.88 -14.55 -20.59
CA ASP A 190 5.79 -15.43 -21.30
C ASP A 190 6.48 -16.32 -20.26
N PRO A 191 6.24 -17.65 -20.28
CA PRO A 191 5.34 -18.38 -21.17
C PRO A 191 3.86 -17.95 -21.07
N PRO A 192 3.04 -18.15 -22.12
CA PRO A 192 1.62 -17.79 -22.12
C PRO A 192 0.80 -18.49 -21.03
N ASP A 193 0.05 -17.71 -20.26
CA ASP A 193 -0.96 -18.18 -19.33
C ASP A 193 -2.25 -18.50 -20.11
N LEU A 194 -2.52 -19.79 -20.29
CA LEU A 194 -3.73 -20.27 -20.99
C LEU A 194 -5.03 -19.97 -20.21
N CYS A 195 -4.93 -19.54 -18.95
CA CYS A 195 -6.06 -19.38 -18.04
C CYS A 195 -6.24 -17.95 -17.54
N ALA A 196 -5.56 -16.99 -18.19
CA ALA A 196 -5.77 -15.58 -17.94
C ALA A 196 -7.25 -15.22 -18.15
N GLY A 197 -7.97 -14.93 -17.06
CA GLY A 197 -9.40 -14.60 -17.09
C GLY A 197 -10.37 -15.78 -17.05
N VAL A 198 -9.88 -17.02 -16.92
CA VAL A 198 -10.72 -18.22 -16.75
C VAL A 198 -10.71 -18.64 -15.27
N PRO A 199 -11.87 -18.87 -14.62
CA PRO A 199 -11.91 -19.43 -13.28
C PRO A 199 -11.15 -20.75 -13.23
N ALA A 200 -10.19 -20.89 -12.31
CA ALA A 200 -9.24 -22.02 -12.27
C ALA A 200 -9.88 -23.43 -12.16
N SER A 201 -11.17 -23.52 -11.87
CA SER A 201 -11.94 -24.77 -11.79
C SER A 201 -12.70 -25.14 -13.08
N ALA A 202 -12.66 -24.30 -14.12
CA ALA A 202 -13.49 -24.46 -15.31
C ALA A 202 -12.82 -25.22 -16.47
N ASP A 203 -11.48 -25.32 -16.48
CA ASP A 203 -10.74 -25.93 -17.58
C ASP A 203 -9.54 -26.75 -17.08
N SER A 204 -9.48 -28.03 -17.44
CA SER A 204 -8.39 -28.95 -17.07
C SER A 204 -7.05 -28.57 -17.69
N ARG A 205 -7.04 -27.79 -18.78
CA ARG A 205 -5.83 -27.23 -19.40
C ARG A 205 -5.12 -26.23 -18.49
N CYS A 206 -5.81 -25.65 -17.51
CA CYS A 206 -5.22 -24.77 -16.49
C CYS A 206 -4.32 -25.48 -15.49
N VAL A 207 -4.38 -26.82 -15.44
CA VAL A 207 -3.56 -27.60 -14.50
C VAL A 207 -2.12 -27.67 -15.00
N THR A 208 -1.93 -27.96 -16.29
CA THR A 208 -0.60 -28.13 -16.92
C THR A 208 -0.09 -26.87 -17.60
N GLY A 209 -0.98 -25.96 -17.97
CA GLY A 209 -0.65 -24.77 -18.73
C GLY A 209 -0.10 -25.09 -20.13
N VAL A 210 0.58 -24.11 -20.73
CA VAL A 210 1.22 -24.27 -22.04
C VAL A 210 2.41 -25.25 -21.95
N VAL A 211 2.54 -26.14 -22.93
CA VAL A 211 3.70 -27.03 -23.04
C VAL A 211 4.72 -26.39 -23.98
N VAL A 212 5.91 -26.09 -23.46
CA VAL A 212 7.03 -25.55 -24.22
C VAL A 212 8.08 -26.63 -24.47
N ALA A 213 8.69 -26.60 -25.66
CA ALA A 213 9.68 -27.59 -26.06
C ALA A 213 11.04 -27.40 -25.36
N ALA A 214 11.41 -26.15 -25.08
CA ALA A 214 12.65 -25.79 -24.41
C ALA A 214 12.36 -24.95 -23.16
N PRO A 215 13.19 -25.06 -22.12
CA PRO A 215 13.01 -24.30 -20.89
C PRO A 215 13.22 -22.80 -21.11
N PRO A 216 12.29 -21.94 -20.68
CA PRO A 216 12.44 -20.50 -20.85
C PRO A 216 13.56 -19.97 -19.94
N PRO A 217 14.41 -19.04 -20.41
CA PRO A 217 15.44 -18.42 -19.57
C PRO A 217 14.89 -17.33 -18.64
N VAL A 218 13.71 -16.79 -18.95
CA VAL A 218 13.07 -15.67 -18.26
C VAL A 218 11.58 -15.94 -18.18
N ILE A 219 10.98 -15.59 -17.04
CA ILE A 219 9.52 -15.44 -16.93
C ILE A 219 9.19 -13.97 -16.98
N ARG A 220 8.30 -13.56 -17.89
CA ARG A 220 7.84 -12.19 -18.06
C ARG A 220 6.33 -12.09 -17.89
N LEU A 221 5.90 -11.08 -17.15
CA LEU A 221 4.50 -10.72 -16.93
C LEU A 221 4.29 -9.30 -17.47
N THR A 222 3.18 -9.08 -18.16
CA THR A 222 2.80 -7.79 -18.71
C THR A 222 1.43 -7.41 -18.17
N PHE A 223 1.34 -6.24 -17.57
CA PHE A 223 0.13 -5.72 -16.95
C PHE A 223 -0.50 -4.63 -17.82
N ASN A 224 -1.75 -4.29 -17.54
CA ASN A 224 -2.46 -3.17 -18.13
C ASN A 224 -1.96 -1.78 -17.67
N GLU A 225 -1.28 -1.71 -16.53
CA GLU A 225 -0.70 -0.51 -15.95
C GLU A 225 0.68 -0.79 -15.31
N PRO A 226 1.46 0.26 -14.97
CA PRO A 226 2.70 0.06 -14.24
C PRO A 226 2.50 -0.58 -12.87
N VAL A 227 3.36 -1.52 -12.52
CA VAL A 227 3.29 -2.26 -11.26
C VAL A 227 4.66 -2.36 -10.59
N GLN A 228 4.65 -2.52 -9.27
CA GLN A 228 5.82 -2.75 -8.44
C GLN A 228 5.79 -4.17 -7.86
N PRO A 229 6.84 -4.99 -8.04
CA PRO A 229 6.93 -6.30 -7.38
C PRO A 229 7.08 -6.14 -5.86
N ILE A 230 6.41 -7.01 -5.09
CA ILE A 230 6.53 -7.05 -3.62
C ILE A 230 7.31 -8.30 -3.20
N GLY A 231 8.25 -8.17 -2.27
CA GLY A 231 9.13 -9.27 -1.91
C GLY A 231 10.04 -9.64 -3.08
N ARG A 232 9.98 -10.89 -3.52
CA ARG A 232 10.67 -11.35 -4.74
C ARG A 232 9.88 -11.07 -6.02
N GLY A 233 8.64 -10.61 -5.92
CA GLY A 233 7.76 -10.31 -7.05
C GLY A 233 7.22 -11.56 -7.74
N ILE A 234 8.10 -12.35 -8.36
CA ILE A 234 7.80 -13.60 -9.05
C ILE A 234 8.53 -14.75 -8.36
N ARG A 235 7.80 -15.84 -8.10
CA ARG A 235 8.32 -17.10 -7.57
C ARG A 235 8.00 -18.21 -8.56
N VAL A 236 9.00 -19.03 -8.89
CA VAL A 236 8.86 -20.09 -9.89
C VAL A 236 9.29 -21.40 -9.25
N VAL A 237 8.37 -22.35 -9.19
CA VAL A 237 8.56 -23.65 -8.54
C VAL A 237 8.61 -24.72 -9.62
N ALA A 238 9.70 -25.49 -9.62
CA ALA A 238 9.93 -26.61 -10.52
C ALA A 238 9.09 -27.85 -10.14
N PRO A 239 9.00 -28.86 -11.02
CA PRO A 239 8.32 -30.12 -10.75
C PRO A 239 8.80 -30.80 -9.46
N SER A 240 10.10 -30.70 -9.16
CA SER A 240 10.69 -31.20 -7.90
C SER A 240 10.23 -30.46 -6.63
N GLY A 241 9.51 -29.34 -6.77
CA GLY A 241 9.19 -28.41 -5.67
C GLY A 241 10.30 -27.41 -5.36
N ARG A 242 11.44 -27.47 -6.05
CA ARG A 242 12.55 -26.51 -5.89
C ARG A 242 12.19 -25.16 -6.52
N ARG A 243 12.62 -24.06 -5.89
CA ARG A 243 12.53 -22.72 -6.49
C ARG A 243 13.64 -22.53 -7.52
N VAL A 244 13.29 -21.95 -8.67
CA VAL A 244 14.22 -21.81 -9.81
C VAL A 244 14.43 -20.37 -10.27
N GLU A 245 13.78 -19.38 -9.65
CA GLU A 245 14.04 -17.97 -9.96
C GLU A 245 15.40 -17.48 -9.45
N ARG A 246 16.09 -16.69 -10.28
CA ARG A 246 17.40 -16.09 -10.02
C ARG A 246 17.23 -14.63 -9.63
N GLY A 247 17.25 -14.36 -8.32
CA GLY A 247 17.13 -13.00 -7.76
C GLY A 247 15.67 -12.53 -7.57
N PRO A 248 15.46 -11.24 -7.24
CA PRO A 248 14.15 -10.61 -7.23
C PRO A 248 13.68 -10.25 -8.64
N ALA A 249 12.37 -10.15 -8.83
CA ALA A 249 11.80 -9.70 -10.08
C ALA A 249 12.09 -8.21 -10.32
N ARG A 250 12.33 -7.85 -11.58
CA ARG A 250 12.59 -6.49 -12.05
C ARG A 250 11.37 -5.94 -12.76
N ALA A 251 10.99 -4.70 -12.46
CA ALA A 251 9.91 -4.00 -13.15
C ALA A 251 10.44 -2.94 -14.12
N THR A 252 9.83 -2.87 -15.30
CA THR A 252 10.08 -1.82 -16.29
C THR A 252 8.74 -1.39 -16.88
N GLY A 253 8.20 -0.28 -16.36
CA GLY A 253 6.86 0.19 -16.70
C GLY A 253 5.80 -0.86 -16.38
N ARG A 254 5.15 -1.40 -17.41
CA ARG A 254 4.06 -2.39 -17.33
C ARG A 254 4.56 -3.85 -17.28
N SER A 255 5.86 -4.09 -17.41
CA SER A 255 6.42 -5.44 -17.45
C SER A 255 7.18 -5.77 -16.17
N VAL A 256 6.96 -6.97 -15.64
CA VAL A 256 7.72 -7.56 -14.52
C VAL A 256 8.38 -8.84 -15.00
N SER A 257 9.66 -9.03 -14.72
CA SER A 257 10.40 -10.20 -15.19
C SER A 257 11.39 -10.74 -14.17
N VAL A 258 11.64 -12.05 -14.23
CA VAL A 258 12.66 -12.71 -13.41
C VAL A 258 13.39 -13.76 -14.25
N ASP A 259 14.70 -13.83 -14.12
CA ASP A 259 15.50 -14.88 -14.75
C ASP A 259 15.23 -16.21 -14.03
N VAL A 260 15.21 -17.32 -14.76
CA VAL A 260 14.91 -18.65 -14.20
C VAL A 260 15.86 -19.73 -14.69
N ASP A 261 16.01 -20.77 -13.89
CA ASP A 261 16.71 -22.00 -14.23
C ASP A 261 15.74 -23.17 -14.37
N ALA A 262 15.03 -23.20 -15.50
CA ALA A 262 13.97 -24.19 -15.76
C ALA A 262 14.50 -25.52 -16.35
N ALA A 263 15.66 -26.01 -15.90
CA ALA A 263 16.32 -27.19 -16.51
C ALA A 263 15.56 -28.53 -16.33
N GLU A 264 14.61 -28.62 -15.40
CA GLU A 264 13.82 -29.84 -15.19
C GLU A 264 12.70 -29.97 -16.24
N GLN A 265 12.42 -31.20 -16.69
CA GLN A 265 11.21 -31.49 -17.45
C GLN A 265 10.03 -31.67 -16.49
N GLY A 266 8.86 -31.14 -16.85
CA GLY A 266 7.66 -31.23 -16.01
C GLY A 266 6.87 -29.92 -15.89
N THR A 267 5.86 -29.95 -15.03
CA THR A 267 4.98 -28.81 -14.75
C THR A 267 5.59 -27.86 -13.72
N TYR A 268 5.82 -26.61 -14.14
CA TYR A 268 6.25 -25.49 -13.30
C TYR A 268 5.06 -24.68 -12.81
N VAL A 269 5.21 -24.08 -11.64
CA VAL A 269 4.21 -23.17 -11.05
C VAL A 269 4.81 -21.79 -10.89
N VAL A 270 4.22 -20.80 -11.54
CA VAL A 270 4.59 -19.39 -11.42
C VAL A 270 3.58 -18.71 -10.52
N ASN A 271 4.06 -18.12 -9.43
CA ASN A 271 3.27 -17.22 -8.59
C ASN A 271 3.85 -15.82 -8.65
N TRP A 272 2.99 -14.82 -8.60
CA TRP A 272 3.43 -13.44 -8.60
C TRP A 272 2.60 -12.58 -7.65
N ARG A 273 3.24 -11.52 -7.13
CA ARG A 273 2.68 -10.54 -6.20
C ARG A 273 3.21 -9.16 -6.61
N VAL A 274 2.30 -8.26 -6.93
CA VAL A 274 2.62 -6.90 -7.36
C VAL A 274 1.67 -5.90 -6.69
N VAL A 275 2.04 -4.63 -6.72
CA VAL A 275 1.20 -3.50 -6.34
C VAL A 275 1.10 -2.57 -7.54
N SER A 276 -0.11 -2.21 -7.95
CA SER A 276 -0.37 -1.26 -9.04
C SER A 276 -0.08 0.18 -8.67
N GLY A 277 -0.07 1.05 -9.68
CA GLY A 277 0.10 2.49 -9.51
C GLY A 277 -1.02 3.13 -8.68
N ASP A 278 -2.18 2.53 -8.59
CA ASP A 278 -3.29 2.92 -7.71
C ASP A 278 -3.16 2.40 -6.25
N ALA A 279 -1.99 1.86 -5.89
CA ALA A 279 -1.75 1.27 -4.58
C ALA A 279 -2.72 0.11 -4.22
N GLN A 280 -3.07 -0.73 -5.20
CA GLN A 280 -3.82 -1.96 -4.97
C GLN A 280 -2.91 -3.19 -5.10
N PRO A 281 -2.97 -4.15 -4.16
CA PRO A 281 -2.24 -5.40 -4.29
C PRO A 281 -2.93 -6.31 -5.29
N GLU A 282 -2.16 -6.81 -6.23
CA GLU A 282 -2.56 -7.86 -7.16
C GLU A 282 -1.62 -9.06 -7.01
N ARG A 283 -2.17 -10.24 -7.25
CA ARG A 283 -1.42 -11.49 -7.26
C ARG A 283 -2.09 -12.47 -8.18
N GLY A 284 -1.32 -13.43 -8.65
CA GLY A 284 -1.85 -14.50 -9.46
C GLY A 284 -0.91 -15.68 -9.52
N ARG A 285 -1.38 -16.68 -10.23
CA ARG A 285 -0.70 -17.95 -10.42
C ARG A 285 -1.09 -18.52 -11.77
N PHE A 286 -0.11 -19.06 -12.47
CA PHE A 286 -0.33 -19.93 -13.61
C PHE A 286 0.72 -21.04 -13.62
N THR A 287 0.49 -22.03 -14.46
CA THR A 287 1.44 -23.12 -14.69
C THR A 287 1.90 -23.12 -16.14
N PHE A 288 3.07 -23.70 -16.37
CA PHE A 288 3.54 -24.06 -17.71
C PHE A 288 4.32 -25.37 -17.59
N THR A 289 4.48 -26.09 -18.69
CA THR A 289 5.15 -27.38 -18.73
C THR A 289 6.34 -27.34 -19.66
N VAL A 290 7.50 -27.83 -19.22
CA VAL A 290 8.66 -28.05 -20.10
C VAL A 290 8.69 -29.52 -20.52
N GLY A 291 8.58 -29.79 -21.81
CA GLY A 291 8.59 -31.14 -22.35
C GLY A 291 7.29 -31.90 -22.08
N ARG A 292 7.18 -32.61 -20.95
CA ARG A 292 6.02 -33.46 -20.61
C ARG A 292 5.43 -33.08 -19.25
N PRO A 293 4.09 -33.10 -19.09
CA PRO A 293 3.47 -32.79 -17.80
C PRO A 293 3.87 -33.76 -16.70
N THR A 294 4.00 -33.26 -15.47
CA THR A 294 4.22 -34.10 -14.28
C THR A 294 2.88 -34.65 -13.78
N ALA A 295 2.88 -35.90 -13.29
CA ALA A 295 1.68 -36.54 -12.75
C ALA A 295 1.08 -35.82 -11.53
N THR A 296 1.90 -35.08 -10.78
CA THR A 296 1.48 -34.28 -9.63
C THR A 296 2.14 -32.92 -9.71
N VAL A 297 1.35 -31.84 -9.63
CA VAL A 297 1.88 -30.48 -9.55
C VAL A 297 2.42 -30.26 -8.14
N ALA A 298 3.63 -29.71 -8.03
CA ALA A 298 4.24 -29.42 -6.74
C ALA A 298 3.30 -28.60 -5.85
N ALA A 299 3.06 -29.07 -4.63
CA ALA A 299 2.25 -28.36 -3.65
C ALA A 299 2.95 -27.05 -3.26
N LEU A 300 2.22 -25.93 -3.34
CA LEU A 300 2.69 -24.66 -2.81
C LEU A 300 2.36 -24.58 -1.31
N PRO A 301 3.18 -23.87 -0.51
CA PRO A 301 2.82 -23.56 0.87
C PRO A 301 1.47 -22.81 0.95
N ASP A 302 0.73 -23.04 2.05
CA ASP A 302 -0.66 -22.61 2.24
C ASP A 302 -0.86 -21.08 2.17
N ASP A 303 0.17 -20.29 2.48
CA ASP A 303 0.16 -18.82 2.42
C ASP A 303 -0.07 -18.28 0.98
N MET A 304 0.14 -19.13 -0.03
CA MET A 304 -0.04 -18.79 -1.44
C MET A 304 -1.33 -19.34 -2.06
N ARG A 305 -2.09 -20.20 -1.35
CA ARG A 305 -3.18 -20.99 -1.96
C ARG A 305 -4.51 -20.26 -2.13
N THR A 306 -4.83 -19.24 -1.33
CA THR A 306 -6.15 -18.58 -1.39
C THR A 306 -6.12 -17.09 -1.06
N ALA A 307 -6.87 -16.30 -1.84
CA ALA A 307 -7.39 -14.98 -1.46
C ALA A 307 -7.65 -14.91 0.04
N SER A 308 -6.85 -14.21 0.86
CA SER A 308 -7.23 -14.05 2.26
C SER A 308 -8.53 -13.24 2.29
N ARG A 309 -9.66 -13.95 2.42
CA ARG A 309 -10.99 -13.32 2.52
C ARG A 309 -11.00 -12.36 3.71
N SER A 310 -10.32 -12.72 4.80
CA SER A 310 -10.10 -11.84 5.94
C SER A 310 -9.26 -10.60 5.57
N GLY A 311 -8.20 -10.74 4.76
CA GLY A 311 -7.44 -9.60 4.24
C GLY A 311 -8.29 -8.63 3.40
N PHE A 312 -9.18 -9.14 2.54
CA PHE A 312 -10.13 -8.31 1.79
C PHE A 312 -11.11 -7.59 2.72
N VAL A 313 -11.74 -8.32 3.65
CA VAL A 313 -12.67 -7.73 4.63
C VAL A 313 -11.97 -6.65 5.47
N LEU A 314 -10.73 -6.90 5.91
CA LEU A 314 -9.98 -5.95 6.72
C LEU A 314 -9.65 -4.66 5.95
N ALA A 315 -9.29 -4.77 4.67
CA ALA A 315 -9.08 -3.60 3.81
C ALA A 315 -10.37 -2.79 3.61
N VAL A 316 -11.52 -3.47 3.43
CA VAL A 316 -12.84 -2.83 3.34
C VAL A 316 -13.20 -2.12 4.65
N VAL A 317 -12.98 -2.76 5.80
CA VAL A 317 -13.23 -2.17 7.13
C VAL A 317 -12.34 -0.93 7.34
N GLY A 318 -11.05 -1.03 7.02
CA GLY A 318 -10.13 0.10 7.09
C GLY A 318 -10.60 1.27 6.21
N ARG A 319 -11.05 0.99 4.98
CA ARG A 319 -11.56 2.02 4.08
C ARG A 319 -12.90 2.62 4.53
N ALA A 320 -13.78 1.82 5.13
CA ALA A 320 -15.01 2.29 5.74
C ALA A 320 -14.72 3.23 6.93
N LEU A 321 -13.76 2.86 7.78
CA LEU A 321 -13.28 3.71 8.87
C LEU A 321 -12.65 5.01 8.36
N HIS A 322 -11.90 4.96 7.24
CA HIS A 322 -11.36 6.16 6.60
C HIS A 322 -12.46 7.12 6.17
N PHE A 323 -13.47 6.63 5.42
CA PHE A 323 -14.57 7.49 4.96
C PHE A 323 -15.44 8.01 6.11
N LEU A 324 -15.74 7.17 7.09
CA LEU A 324 -16.45 7.59 8.30
C LEU A 324 -15.64 8.61 9.08
N GLY A 325 -14.34 8.36 9.25
CA GLY A 325 -13.42 9.25 9.93
C GLY A 325 -13.30 10.61 9.27
N TYR A 326 -13.22 10.63 7.94
CA TYR A 326 -13.23 11.84 7.13
C TYR A 326 -14.54 12.64 7.31
N ALA A 327 -15.70 11.96 7.21
CA ALA A 327 -17.00 12.58 7.37
C ALA A 327 -17.22 13.15 8.79
N LEU A 328 -16.86 12.41 9.83
CA LEU A 328 -17.02 12.85 11.22
C LEU A 328 -16.00 13.93 11.60
N GLY A 329 -14.73 13.73 11.24
CA GLY A 329 -13.62 14.64 11.53
C GLY A 329 -13.78 15.96 10.77
N PHE A 330 -13.59 15.93 9.46
CA PHE A 330 -13.59 17.13 8.62
C PHE A 330 -14.99 17.66 8.35
N GLY A 331 -16.01 16.80 8.23
CA GLY A 331 -17.39 17.25 8.04
C GLY A 331 -17.95 17.99 9.26
N SER A 332 -17.57 17.63 10.49
CA SER A 332 -17.93 18.42 11.68
C SER A 332 -17.20 19.76 11.78
N LEU A 333 -15.99 19.88 11.23
CA LEU A 333 -15.28 21.16 11.08
C LEU A 333 -15.92 22.02 9.98
N ALA A 334 -16.30 21.41 8.86
CA ALA A 334 -17.04 22.06 7.78
C ALA A 334 -18.40 22.58 8.28
N PHE A 335 -19.11 21.81 9.11
CA PHE A 335 -20.35 22.26 9.75
C PHE A 335 -20.13 23.52 10.59
N ARG A 336 -19.08 23.57 11.41
CA ARG A 336 -18.72 24.76 12.21
C ARG A 336 -18.42 25.97 11.34
N TRP A 337 -17.68 25.78 10.24
CA TRP A 337 -17.27 26.85 9.35
C TRP A 337 -18.39 27.35 8.44
N LEU A 338 -19.14 26.44 7.81
CA LEU A 338 -20.13 26.75 6.78
C LEU A 338 -21.51 27.03 7.36
N VAL A 339 -21.84 26.51 8.55
CA VAL A 339 -23.18 26.64 9.17
C VAL A 339 -23.15 27.53 10.40
N LEU A 340 -22.37 27.18 11.43
CA LEU A 340 -22.46 27.85 12.73
C LEU A 340 -21.87 29.25 12.73
N ARG A 341 -20.67 29.41 12.17
CA ARG A 341 -20.00 30.72 12.12
C ARG A 341 -20.80 31.81 11.40
N PRO A 342 -21.34 31.57 10.19
CA PRO A 342 -22.11 32.59 9.48
C PRO A 342 -23.44 32.95 10.15
N LEU A 343 -23.95 32.07 11.02
CA LEU A 343 -25.14 32.33 11.83
C LEU A 343 -24.80 32.95 13.20
N ALA A 344 -23.51 33.19 13.47
CA ALA A 344 -23.01 33.69 14.75
C ALA A 344 -23.58 32.91 15.96
N VAL A 345 -23.74 31.59 15.83
CA VAL A 345 -24.30 30.75 16.90
C VAL A 345 -23.40 30.84 18.13
N PRO A 346 -23.91 31.25 19.29
CA PRO A 346 -23.12 31.33 20.51
C PRO A 346 -22.63 29.93 20.93
N ARG A 347 -21.47 29.88 21.58
CA ARG A 347 -20.91 28.63 22.09
C ARG A 347 -21.77 28.10 23.24
N VAL A 348 -22.49 27.02 22.97
CA VAL A 348 -23.29 26.31 23.98
C VAL A 348 -22.51 25.05 24.36
N ALA A 349 -22.08 24.95 25.63
CA ALA A 349 -21.16 23.90 26.09
C ALA A 349 -21.65 22.47 25.78
N ALA A 350 -22.95 22.19 25.95
CA ALA A 350 -23.52 20.87 25.63
C ALA A 350 -23.46 20.56 24.13
N PHE A 351 -23.77 21.55 23.29
CA PHE A 351 -23.74 21.44 21.83
C PHE A 351 -22.30 21.28 21.30
N ASP A 352 -21.37 22.09 21.80
CA ASP A 352 -19.96 22.01 21.44
C ASP A 352 -19.32 20.69 21.86
N ARG A 353 -19.65 20.18 23.06
CA ARG A 353 -19.16 18.89 23.55
C ARG A 353 -19.54 17.74 22.62
N VAL A 354 -20.78 17.73 22.13
CA VAL A 354 -21.27 16.72 21.18
C VAL A 354 -20.50 16.83 19.86
N LEU A 355 -20.36 18.03 19.31
CA LEU A 355 -19.64 18.21 18.04
C LEU A 355 -18.15 17.85 18.16
N TRP A 356 -17.50 18.11 19.30
CA TRP A 356 -16.10 17.72 19.52
C TRP A 356 -15.94 16.22 19.73
N ARG A 357 -16.92 15.55 20.34
CA ARG A 357 -16.94 14.07 20.37
C ARG A 357 -16.95 13.51 18.96
N LEU A 358 -17.77 14.04 18.05
CA LEU A 358 -17.77 13.61 16.65
C LEU A 358 -16.40 13.82 15.99
N THR A 359 -15.78 15.00 16.17
CA THR A 359 -14.45 15.27 15.61
C THR A 359 -13.40 14.28 16.15
N ARG A 360 -13.41 14.00 17.46
CA ARG A 360 -12.48 13.05 18.10
C ARG A 360 -12.70 11.62 17.63
N PHE A 361 -13.96 11.17 17.52
CA PHE A 361 -14.29 9.86 16.92
C PHE A 361 -13.80 9.78 15.48
N GLY A 362 -13.96 10.86 14.70
CA GLY A 362 -13.46 10.93 13.34
C GLY A 362 -11.94 10.77 13.25
N VAL A 363 -11.19 11.46 14.12
CA VAL A 363 -9.74 11.34 14.22
C VAL A 363 -9.30 9.92 14.59
N VAL A 364 -9.94 9.31 15.60
CA VAL A 364 -9.64 7.93 16.00
C VAL A 364 -9.90 6.97 14.85
N ALA A 365 -11.02 7.11 14.14
CA ALA A 365 -11.34 6.29 12.98
C ALA A 365 -10.29 6.43 11.86
N LEU A 366 -9.83 7.65 11.56
CA LEU A 366 -8.76 7.90 10.57
C LEU A 366 -7.42 7.27 11.00
N VAL A 367 -7.03 7.40 12.26
CA VAL A 367 -5.78 6.81 12.77
C VAL A 367 -5.81 5.28 12.72
N LEU A 368 -6.96 4.67 13.00
CA LEU A 368 -7.13 3.21 12.94
C LEU A 368 -7.29 2.68 11.50
N ALA A 369 -7.81 3.49 10.57
CA ALA A 369 -8.08 3.08 9.21
C ALA A 369 -6.82 2.60 8.47
N GLU A 370 -5.75 3.40 8.49
CA GLU A 370 -4.57 3.15 7.65
C GLU A 370 -3.81 1.86 8.02
N PRO A 371 -3.56 1.54 9.30
CA PRO A 371 -2.97 0.25 9.68
C PRO A 371 -3.82 -0.96 9.25
N LEU A 372 -5.15 -0.86 9.30
CA LEU A 372 -6.06 -1.93 8.88
C LEU A 372 -6.02 -2.12 7.36
N VAL A 373 -5.93 -1.03 6.59
CA VAL A 373 -5.75 -1.08 5.13
C VAL A 373 -4.42 -1.76 4.77
N VAL A 374 -3.30 -1.34 5.39
CA VAL A 374 -1.97 -1.94 5.15
C VAL A 374 -1.96 -3.42 5.52
N LEU A 375 -2.51 -3.79 6.69
CA LEU A 375 -2.59 -5.17 7.12
C LEU A 375 -3.49 -6.01 6.20
N GLY A 376 -4.63 -5.45 5.78
CA GLY A 376 -5.54 -6.10 4.83
C GLY A 376 -4.86 -6.37 3.49
N HIS A 377 -4.10 -5.40 2.97
CA HIS A 377 -3.32 -5.56 1.74
C HIS A 377 -2.18 -6.59 1.90
N ALA A 378 -1.46 -6.58 3.00
CA ALA A 378 -0.42 -7.57 3.29
C ALA A 378 -1.00 -9.00 3.34
N LEU A 379 -2.13 -9.20 4.03
CA LEU A 379 -2.84 -10.48 4.08
C LEU A 379 -3.39 -10.88 2.71
N ARG A 380 -3.89 -9.94 1.91
CA ARG A 380 -4.30 -10.19 0.52
C ARG A 380 -3.14 -10.68 -0.32
N LEU A 381 -1.92 -10.19 -0.09
CA LEU A 381 -0.70 -10.69 -0.74
C LEU A 381 -0.21 -12.02 -0.15
N GLY A 382 -0.84 -12.58 0.89
CA GLY A 382 -0.36 -13.81 1.54
C GLY A 382 0.91 -13.58 2.37
N ILE A 383 1.07 -12.38 2.92
CA ILE A 383 2.18 -12.03 3.82
C ILE A 383 1.67 -12.23 5.25
N SER A 384 2.24 -13.21 5.96
CA SER A 384 1.96 -13.48 7.36
C SER A 384 3.27 -13.65 8.12
N GLY A 385 3.61 -12.70 8.99
CA GLY A 385 4.75 -12.83 9.91
C GLY A 385 6.15 -12.50 9.35
N ASP A 386 6.30 -12.34 8.03
CA ASP A 386 7.58 -11.97 7.41
C ASP A 386 7.84 -10.45 7.48
N GLY A 387 8.68 -10.01 8.41
CA GLY A 387 8.96 -8.59 8.64
C GLY A 387 9.61 -7.87 7.46
N ASP A 388 10.47 -8.57 6.70
CA ASP A 388 11.15 -8.01 5.53
C ASP A 388 10.17 -7.74 4.37
N VAL A 389 9.17 -8.59 4.15
CA VAL A 389 8.18 -8.38 3.06
C VAL A 389 7.17 -7.29 3.45
N LEU A 390 6.90 -7.13 4.75
CA LEU A 390 6.12 -5.99 5.24
C LEU A 390 6.83 -4.66 5.01
N ALA A 391 8.16 -4.62 5.11
CA ALA A 391 8.95 -3.44 4.77
C ALA A 391 8.78 -3.07 3.29
N ASP A 392 8.83 -4.05 2.38
CA ASP A 392 8.59 -3.83 0.95
C ASP A 392 7.19 -3.26 0.69
N VAL A 393 6.15 -3.74 1.41
CA VAL A 393 4.79 -3.18 1.32
C VAL A 393 4.74 -1.74 1.81
N LEU A 394 5.44 -1.42 2.90
CA LEU A 394 5.52 -0.06 3.42
C LEU A 394 6.30 0.87 2.46
N GLU A 395 7.35 0.39 1.80
CA GLU A 395 8.11 1.13 0.78
C GLU A 395 7.35 1.27 -0.55
N SER A 396 6.42 0.36 -0.82
CA SER A 396 5.57 0.45 -1.99
C SER A 396 4.64 1.66 -1.96
N ARG A 397 4.00 1.91 -3.10
CA ARG A 397 3.00 2.98 -3.22
C ARG A 397 1.86 2.88 -2.23
N VAL A 398 1.50 1.67 -1.79
CA VAL A 398 0.53 1.42 -0.71
C VAL A 398 0.97 2.11 0.57
N GLY A 399 2.20 1.84 1.02
CA GLY A 399 2.73 2.43 2.24
C GLY A 399 2.99 3.93 2.15
N LEU A 400 3.33 4.45 0.97
CA LEU A 400 3.45 5.90 0.74
C LEU A 400 2.09 6.61 0.91
N VAL A 401 1.05 6.15 0.21
CA VAL A 401 -0.28 6.78 0.25
C VAL A 401 -0.91 6.64 1.65
N THR A 402 -0.90 5.45 2.23
CA THR A 402 -1.43 5.21 3.58
C THR A 402 -0.63 5.96 4.65
N GLY A 403 0.69 6.09 4.47
CA GLY A 403 1.55 6.91 5.32
C GLY A 403 1.22 8.41 5.27
N GLN A 404 0.94 8.95 4.09
CA GLN A 404 0.48 10.35 3.94
C GLN A 404 -0.87 10.58 4.62
N ARG A 405 -1.84 9.67 4.44
CA ARG A 405 -3.15 9.72 5.10
C ARG A 405 -3.01 9.70 6.62
N LEU A 406 -2.19 8.78 7.14
CA LEU A 406 -1.91 8.68 8.57
C LEU A 406 -1.22 9.94 9.09
N GLY A 407 -0.29 10.52 8.33
CA GLY A 407 0.35 11.79 8.65
C GLY A 407 -0.65 12.93 8.81
N VAL A 408 -1.62 13.06 7.90
CA VAL A 408 -2.70 14.06 8.01
C VAL A 408 -3.63 13.77 9.18
N ALA A 409 -3.97 12.51 9.45
CA ALA A 409 -4.77 12.13 10.61
C ALA A 409 -4.09 12.50 11.93
N LEU A 410 -2.78 12.24 12.04
CA LEU A 410 -1.96 12.63 13.20
C LEU A 410 -1.77 14.15 13.29
N ALA A 411 -1.64 14.85 12.17
CA ALA A 411 -1.62 16.31 12.13
C ALA A 411 -2.93 16.89 12.70
N LEU A 412 -4.07 16.36 12.25
CA LEU A 412 -5.38 16.74 12.76
C LEU A 412 -5.49 16.45 14.26
N TRP A 413 -5.02 15.29 14.71
CA TRP A 413 -4.96 14.93 16.13
C TRP A 413 -4.13 15.92 16.96
N ALA A 414 -2.94 16.28 16.50
CA ALA A 414 -2.04 17.21 17.17
C ALA A 414 -2.64 18.63 17.30
N VAL A 415 -3.42 19.07 16.31
CA VAL A 415 -4.06 20.40 16.36
C VAL A 415 -5.44 20.40 17.02
N LEU A 416 -5.95 19.27 17.54
CA LEU A 416 -7.28 19.20 18.18
C LEU A 416 -7.43 20.17 19.35
N ALA A 417 -6.44 20.26 20.23
CA ALA A 417 -6.49 21.18 21.36
C ALA A 417 -6.56 22.64 20.89
N ALA A 418 -5.80 23.01 19.84
CA ALA A 418 -5.84 24.34 19.24
C ALA A 418 -7.17 24.60 18.50
N LEU A 419 -7.77 23.58 17.91
CA LEU A 419 -9.10 23.63 17.29
C LEU A 419 -10.20 23.90 18.33
N GLU A 420 -10.09 23.32 19.52
CA GLU A 420 -11.05 23.46 20.63
C GLU A 420 -11.10 24.88 21.22
N THR A 421 -10.03 25.68 21.08
CA THR A 421 -10.04 27.12 21.41
C THR A 421 -11.02 27.93 20.55
N GLY A 422 -11.42 27.38 19.40
CA GLY A 422 -12.32 28.00 18.44
C GLY A 422 -11.73 29.21 17.70
N SER A 423 -10.40 29.32 17.65
CA SER A 423 -9.68 30.27 16.79
C SER A 423 -10.05 30.07 15.32
N SER A 424 -10.14 31.18 14.57
CA SER A 424 -10.38 31.11 13.13
C SER A 424 -9.24 30.43 12.39
N THR A 425 -8.02 30.61 12.87
CA THR A 425 -6.82 30.15 12.20
C THR A 425 -6.70 28.63 12.33
N SER A 426 -6.93 28.09 13.53
CA SER A 426 -6.93 26.64 13.74
C SER A 426 -8.03 25.96 12.92
N LEU A 427 -9.24 26.53 12.85
CA LEU A 427 -10.31 25.97 12.03
C LEU A 427 -9.98 25.95 10.53
N LYS A 428 -9.38 27.03 10.00
CA LYS A 428 -8.88 27.06 8.61
C LYS A 428 -7.81 26.01 8.36
N LEU A 429 -6.89 25.83 9.31
CA LEU A 429 -5.86 24.78 9.23
C LEU A 429 -6.48 23.38 9.20
N GLY A 430 -7.46 23.10 10.07
CA GLY A 430 -8.18 21.83 10.06
C GLY A 430 -8.91 21.55 8.75
N LEU A 431 -9.53 22.57 8.14
CA LEU A 431 -10.15 22.45 6.81
C LEU A 431 -9.12 22.24 5.70
N ALA A 432 -7.97 22.92 5.76
CA ALA A 432 -6.89 22.74 4.81
C ALA A 432 -6.31 21.32 4.86
N LEU A 433 -6.16 20.74 6.06
CA LEU A 433 -5.80 19.33 6.24
C LEU A 433 -6.84 18.39 5.62
N GLY A 434 -8.14 18.70 5.73
CA GLY A 434 -9.20 17.91 5.09
C GLY A 434 -9.10 17.93 3.57
N ILE A 435 -8.88 19.12 2.99
CA ILE A 435 -8.64 19.26 1.54
C ILE A 435 -7.39 18.48 1.12
N ALA A 436 -6.29 18.58 1.88
CA ALA A 436 -5.07 17.82 1.61
C ALA A 436 -5.33 16.31 1.61
N LEU A 437 -6.10 15.80 2.58
CA LEU A 437 -6.47 14.39 2.64
C LEU A 437 -7.32 13.95 1.44
N ALA A 438 -8.29 14.76 1.01
CA ALA A 438 -9.09 14.47 -0.18
C ALA A 438 -8.24 14.44 -1.46
N VAL A 439 -7.22 15.29 -1.56
CA VAL A 439 -6.25 15.26 -2.69
C VAL A 439 -5.38 14.01 -2.64
N ILE A 440 -4.87 13.62 -1.45
CA ILE A 440 -4.14 12.37 -1.25
C ILE A 440 -4.99 11.17 -1.67
N ASP A 441 -6.29 11.19 -1.34
CA ASP A 441 -7.23 10.14 -1.79
C ASP A 441 -7.33 10.02 -3.31
N GLY A 442 -7.18 11.14 -4.05
CA GLY A 442 -7.12 11.13 -5.51
C GLY A 442 -5.88 10.42 -6.05
N GLN A 443 -4.73 10.55 -5.37
CA GLN A 443 -3.47 9.94 -5.82
C GLN A 443 -3.53 8.42 -5.87
N ALA A 444 -4.39 7.83 -5.03
CA ALA A 444 -4.63 6.40 -4.95
C ALA A 444 -5.47 5.86 -6.11
N VAL A 445 -6.19 6.68 -6.88
CA VAL A 445 -7.14 6.16 -7.90
C VAL A 445 -6.58 6.31 -9.31
N HIS A 446 -5.66 7.25 -9.57
CA HIS A 446 -5.40 7.71 -10.95
C HIS A 446 -3.93 7.88 -11.33
N ALA A 447 -3.02 7.09 -10.78
CA ALA A 447 -1.59 7.31 -10.98
C ALA A 447 -1.11 7.27 -12.44
N VAL A 448 -1.83 6.65 -13.39
CA VAL A 448 -1.34 6.54 -14.78
C VAL A 448 -2.44 6.61 -15.86
N SER A 449 -3.73 6.54 -15.50
CA SER A 449 -4.77 6.03 -16.42
C SER A 449 -5.81 7.04 -16.94
N VAL A 450 -5.79 8.31 -16.47
CA VAL A 450 -6.65 9.38 -17.04
C VAL A 450 -5.77 10.55 -17.49
N ARG A 451 -5.89 10.96 -18.75
CA ARG A 451 -5.28 12.20 -19.26
C ARG A 451 -6.38 13.21 -19.58
N PRO A 452 -6.34 14.43 -19.00
CA PRO A 452 -5.30 14.94 -18.11
C PRO A 452 -5.41 14.38 -16.67
N LEU A 453 -4.26 14.01 -16.10
CA LEU A 453 -4.11 13.45 -14.75
C LEU A 453 -4.75 14.33 -13.67
N ALA A 454 -4.63 15.65 -13.82
CA ALA A 454 -5.20 16.63 -12.91
C ALA A 454 -6.73 16.54 -12.81
N ALA A 455 -7.44 16.23 -13.91
CA ALA A 455 -8.90 16.17 -13.90
C ALA A 455 -9.42 15.02 -13.06
N GLY A 456 -8.80 13.84 -13.14
CA GLY A 456 -9.14 12.71 -12.28
C GLY A 456 -8.88 13.02 -10.81
N LEU A 457 -7.68 13.52 -10.49
CA LEU A 457 -7.29 13.87 -9.12
C LEU A 457 -8.26 14.87 -8.48
N VAL A 458 -8.58 15.94 -9.22
CA VAL A 458 -9.53 16.97 -8.77
C VAL A 458 -10.93 16.41 -8.63
N THR A 459 -11.40 15.59 -9.58
CA THR A 459 -12.74 14.99 -9.51
C THR A 459 -12.88 14.10 -8.29
N ASN A 460 -11.90 13.24 -8.00
CA ASN A 460 -11.92 12.40 -6.81
C ASN A 460 -11.82 13.22 -5.51
N ALA A 461 -10.93 14.21 -5.46
CA ALA A 461 -10.80 15.09 -4.31
C ALA A 461 -12.09 15.86 -4.02
N LEU A 462 -12.74 16.39 -5.08
CA LEU A 462 -14.06 17.02 -4.98
C LEU A 462 -15.10 16.02 -4.49
N HIS A 463 -15.10 14.79 -5.01
CA HIS A 463 -16.04 13.75 -4.58
C HIS A 463 -15.91 13.45 -3.09
N VAL A 464 -14.69 13.20 -2.59
CA VAL A 464 -14.42 12.88 -1.19
C VAL A 464 -14.75 14.07 -0.28
N ALA A 465 -14.29 15.27 -0.65
CA ALA A 465 -14.57 16.47 0.14
C ALA A 465 -16.06 16.81 0.21
N ALA A 466 -16.77 16.66 -0.91
CA ALA A 466 -18.20 16.87 -0.99
C ALA A 466 -18.98 15.80 -0.21
N MET A 467 -18.60 14.52 -0.34
CA MET A 467 -19.17 13.42 0.44
C MET A 467 -18.99 13.66 1.95
N GLY A 468 -17.78 13.98 2.39
CA GLY A 468 -17.50 14.25 3.81
C GLY A 468 -18.25 15.46 4.35
N THR A 469 -18.37 16.51 3.54
CA THR A 469 -19.17 17.71 3.88
C THR A 469 -20.65 17.38 3.98
N TRP A 470 -21.20 16.63 3.02
CA TRP A 470 -22.61 16.23 3.00
C TRP A 470 -22.94 15.34 4.20
N VAL A 471 -22.29 14.18 4.32
CA VAL A 471 -22.56 13.19 5.38
C VAL A 471 -22.27 13.80 6.75
N GLY A 472 -21.14 14.49 6.90
CA GLY A 472 -20.74 15.10 8.17
C GLY A 472 -21.66 16.22 8.62
N THR A 473 -22.16 17.07 7.69
CA THR A 473 -23.14 18.12 8.01
C THR A 473 -24.47 17.52 8.48
N VAL A 474 -24.92 16.44 7.83
CA VAL A 474 -26.17 15.75 8.22
C VAL A 474 -26.01 15.09 9.60
N ILE A 475 -24.93 14.33 9.83
CA ILE A 475 -24.68 13.70 11.13
C ILE A 475 -24.52 14.76 12.23
N ALA A 476 -23.74 15.82 11.98
CA ALA A 476 -23.57 16.90 12.94
C ALA A 476 -24.91 17.58 13.27
N LEU A 477 -25.77 17.81 12.27
CA LEU A 477 -27.11 18.34 12.50
C LEU A 477 -27.94 17.39 13.35
N LEU A 478 -28.02 16.10 13.02
CA LEU A 478 -28.85 15.11 13.72
C LEU A 478 -28.44 14.95 15.20
N VAL A 479 -27.15 14.80 15.47
CA VAL A 479 -26.67 14.59 16.84
C VAL A 479 -26.77 15.89 17.65
N ALA A 480 -26.50 17.04 17.03
CA ALA A 480 -26.51 18.31 17.72
C ALA A 480 -27.93 18.91 17.87
N TRP A 481 -28.91 18.44 17.10
CA TRP A 481 -30.34 18.76 17.26
C TRP A 481 -30.88 18.38 18.64
N GLN A 482 -30.29 17.36 19.28
CA GLN A 482 -30.69 16.88 20.61
C GLN A 482 -30.26 17.83 21.75
N ALA A 483 -29.42 18.83 21.49
CA ALA A 483 -29.01 19.78 22.51
C ALA A 483 -30.11 20.84 22.78
N ALA A 484 -30.50 21.02 24.05
CA ALA A 484 -31.57 21.94 24.45
C ALA A 484 -31.24 23.44 24.24
N GLY A 485 -29.95 23.80 24.28
CA GLY A 485 -29.53 25.22 24.29
C GLY A 485 -29.58 25.97 22.96
N VAL A 486 -29.97 25.33 21.85
CA VAL A 486 -30.04 25.96 20.51
C VAL A 486 -31.46 26.08 19.95
N THR A 487 -32.49 25.86 20.78
CA THR A 487 -33.89 25.74 20.35
C THR A 487 -34.37 26.90 19.46
N GLN A 488 -34.02 28.15 19.78
CA GLN A 488 -34.38 29.35 19.00
C GLN A 488 -33.69 29.42 17.62
N LEU A 489 -32.49 28.86 17.50
CA LEU A 489 -31.68 28.87 16.27
C LEU A 489 -31.84 27.61 15.42
N ARG A 490 -32.54 26.58 15.93
CA ARG A 490 -32.70 25.26 15.27
C ARG A 490 -33.16 25.38 13.82
N ALA A 491 -34.19 26.19 13.56
CA ALA A 491 -34.72 26.35 12.20
C ALA A 491 -33.70 27.02 11.26
N ALA A 492 -32.95 28.02 11.75
CA ALA A 492 -31.91 28.69 10.96
C ALA A 492 -30.73 27.75 10.67
N ILE A 493 -30.28 27.00 11.68
CA ILE A 493 -29.22 25.99 11.57
C ILE A 493 -29.65 24.91 10.57
N ALA A 494 -30.85 24.33 10.70
CA ALA A 494 -31.34 23.30 9.78
C ALA A 494 -31.47 23.82 8.34
N ARG A 495 -32.01 25.03 8.12
CA ARG A 495 -32.09 25.60 6.76
C ARG A 495 -30.71 25.76 6.12
N ARG A 496 -29.74 26.29 6.87
CA ARG A 496 -28.39 26.51 6.35
C ARG A 496 -27.62 25.20 6.16
N ALA A 497 -27.69 24.29 7.14
CA ALA A 497 -27.13 22.95 7.04
C ALA A 497 -27.72 22.19 5.84
N GLY A 498 -29.04 22.28 5.63
CA GLY A 498 -29.72 21.72 4.48
C GLY A 498 -29.17 22.24 3.15
N ARG A 499 -29.00 23.57 3.00
CA ARG A 499 -28.39 24.15 1.80
C ARG A 499 -26.96 23.64 1.56
N VAL A 500 -26.12 23.63 2.60
CA VAL A 500 -24.73 23.13 2.51
C VAL A 500 -24.71 21.66 2.13
N ALA A 501 -25.53 20.84 2.79
CA ALA A 501 -25.67 19.41 2.52
C ALA A 501 -26.16 19.14 1.09
N SER A 502 -27.13 19.90 0.58
CA SER A 502 -27.63 19.77 -0.79
C SER A 502 -26.59 20.16 -1.83
N ILE A 503 -25.85 21.26 -1.64
CA ILE A 503 -24.77 21.65 -2.57
C ILE A 503 -23.68 20.58 -2.57
N ALA A 504 -23.27 20.11 -1.39
CA ALA A 504 -22.28 19.06 -1.26
C ALA A 504 -22.75 17.74 -1.91
N LEU A 505 -24.02 17.36 -1.75
CA LEU A 505 -24.61 16.21 -2.42
C LEU A 505 -24.62 16.34 -3.95
N LEU A 506 -24.93 17.52 -4.48
CA LEU A 506 -24.90 17.78 -5.93
C LEU A 506 -23.49 17.62 -6.48
N VAL A 507 -22.48 18.19 -5.80
CA VAL A 507 -21.06 18.03 -6.18
C VAL A 507 -20.63 16.56 -6.08
N ALA A 508 -21.01 15.85 -5.02
CA ALA A 508 -20.69 14.44 -4.83
C ALA A 508 -21.34 13.56 -5.92
N THR A 509 -22.62 13.80 -6.24
CA THR A 509 -23.33 13.06 -7.30
C THR A 509 -22.73 13.36 -8.68
N GLY A 510 -22.47 14.62 -9.01
CA GLY A 510 -21.88 15.02 -10.30
C GLY A 510 -20.47 14.48 -10.50
N SER A 511 -19.60 14.62 -9.49
CA SER A 511 -18.24 14.04 -9.52
C SER A 511 -18.28 12.50 -9.54
N GLY A 512 -19.22 11.86 -8.83
CA GLY A 512 -19.39 10.42 -8.83
C GLY A 512 -19.90 9.86 -10.17
N ALA A 513 -20.76 10.60 -10.86
CA ALA A 513 -21.19 10.27 -12.22
C ALA A 513 -20.03 10.40 -13.21
N LEU A 514 -19.22 11.45 -13.10
CA LEU A 514 -18.03 11.63 -13.93
C LEU A 514 -17.00 10.51 -13.68
N LEU A 515 -16.75 10.15 -12.42
CA LEU A 515 -15.90 8.99 -12.09
C LEU A 515 -16.48 7.71 -12.67
N THR A 516 -17.78 7.45 -12.51
CA THR A 516 -18.43 6.26 -13.12
C THR A 516 -18.23 6.23 -14.63
N PHE A 517 -18.45 7.34 -15.33
CA PHE A 517 -18.24 7.46 -16.77
C PHE A 517 -16.79 7.20 -17.18
N GLN A 518 -15.82 7.59 -16.33
CA GLN A 518 -14.41 7.32 -16.58
C GLN A 518 -14.04 5.84 -16.38
N HIS A 519 -14.72 5.11 -15.49
CA HIS A 519 -14.38 3.71 -15.17
C HIS A 519 -15.13 2.68 -16.00
N LEU A 520 -16.30 3.02 -16.56
CA LEU A 520 -17.09 2.09 -17.38
C LEU A 520 -16.68 2.21 -18.86
N THR A 521 -16.50 1.07 -19.53
CA THR A 521 -16.13 1.02 -20.95
C THR A 521 -17.36 0.86 -21.86
N GLY A 522 -18.43 0.25 -21.33
CA GLY A 522 -19.73 0.09 -22.00
C GLY A 522 -20.90 0.05 -21.03
N THR A 523 -22.12 0.05 -21.56
CA THR A 523 -23.36 0.02 -20.73
C THR A 523 -23.63 -1.34 -20.10
N GLY A 524 -23.18 -2.44 -20.73
CA GLY A 524 -23.26 -3.80 -20.17
C GLY A 524 -22.45 -4.00 -18.90
N ASP A 525 -21.39 -3.19 -18.70
CA ASP A 525 -20.54 -3.26 -17.51
C ASP A 525 -21.32 -3.04 -16.21
N LEU A 526 -22.45 -2.30 -16.27
CA LEU A 526 -23.31 -2.03 -15.12
C LEU A 526 -23.99 -3.30 -14.56
N THR A 527 -24.35 -4.25 -15.43
CA THR A 527 -25.06 -5.47 -15.05
C THR A 527 -24.12 -6.66 -14.93
N ASP A 528 -23.11 -6.71 -15.79
CA ASP A 528 -22.31 -7.91 -16.02
C ASP A 528 -21.17 -8.01 -14.99
N THR A 529 -20.71 -6.87 -14.49
CA THR A 529 -19.60 -6.80 -13.53
C THR A 529 -20.07 -6.60 -12.08
N SER A 530 -19.32 -7.15 -11.13
CA SER A 530 -19.55 -6.88 -9.69
C SER A 530 -19.38 -5.41 -9.34
N TYR A 531 -18.49 -4.71 -10.04
CA TYR A 531 -18.27 -3.27 -9.90
C TYR A 531 -19.51 -2.47 -10.30
N GLY A 532 -20.07 -2.75 -11.48
CA GLY A 532 -21.30 -2.14 -11.98
C GLY A 532 -22.50 -2.38 -11.07
N ARG A 533 -22.70 -3.63 -10.63
CA ARG A 533 -23.79 -3.98 -9.70
C ARG A 533 -23.69 -3.22 -8.37
N LEU A 534 -22.47 -2.99 -7.86
CA LEU A 534 -22.27 -2.16 -6.66
C LEU A 534 -22.55 -0.67 -6.90
N ILE A 535 -22.25 -0.13 -8.08
CA ILE A 535 -22.65 1.24 -8.43
C ILE A 535 -24.18 1.35 -8.37
N VAL A 536 -24.91 0.40 -8.97
CA VAL A 536 -26.37 0.37 -8.93
C VAL A 536 -26.88 0.27 -7.49
N ALA A 537 -26.32 -0.63 -6.67
CA ALA A 537 -26.68 -0.75 -5.26
C ALA A 537 -26.40 0.54 -4.46
N LYS A 538 -25.28 1.22 -4.72
CA LYS A 538 -24.93 2.49 -4.09
C LYS A 538 -25.90 3.60 -4.49
N LEU A 539 -26.30 3.66 -5.76
CA LEU A 539 -27.29 4.61 -6.26
C LEU A 539 -28.69 4.35 -5.67
N ALA A 540 -29.13 3.09 -5.61
CA ALA A 540 -30.39 2.71 -4.98
C ALA A 540 -30.41 3.09 -3.48
N THR A 541 -29.30 2.84 -2.77
CA THR A 541 -29.15 3.25 -1.36
C THR A 541 -29.16 4.77 -1.21
N LEU A 542 -28.52 5.50 -2.13
CA LEU A 542 -28.57 6.97 -2.15
C LEU A 542 -30.01 7.47 -2.34
N ILE A 543 -30.77 6.89 -3.28
CA ILE A 543 -32.19 7.23 -3.48
C ILE A 543 -32.99 6.96 -2.20
N LEU A 544 -32.74 5.84 -1.51
CA LEU A 544 -33.36 5.52 -0.22
C LEU A 544 -33.03 6.57 0.86
N VAL A 545 -31.78 7.05 0.94
CA VAL A 545 -31.41 8.14 1.87
C VAL A 545 -32.22 9.40 1.56
N LEU A 546 -32.36 9.77 0.28
CA LEU A 546 -33.09 10.97 -0.13
C LEU A 546 -34.59 10.87 0.12
N THR A 547 -35.19 9.70 -0.09
CA THR A 547 -36.62 9.48 0.19
C THR A 547 -36.90 9.53 1.68
N LEU A 548 -36.03 8.94 2.51
CA LEU A 548 -36.11 9.04 3.97
C LEU A 548 -35.96 10.50 4.44
N ALA A 549 -34.99 11.24 3.91
CA ALA A 549 -34.79 12.65 4.24
C ALA A 549 -35.99 13.52 3.84
N MET A 550 -36.58 13.27 2.66
CA MET A 550 -37.78 13.99 2.21
C MET A 550 -38.99 13.65 3.09
N ALA A 551 -39.20 12.38 3.43
CA ALA A 551 -40.29 11.94 4.29
C ALA A 551 -40.17 12.53 5.71
N ALA A 552 -38.95 12.58 6.26
CA ALA A 552 -38.68 13.21 7.55
C ALA A 552 -39.01 14.71 7.52
N ARG A 553 -38.65 15.40 6.43
CA ARG A 553 -38.99 16.82 6.23
C ARG A 553 -40.49 17.07 6.16
N TRP A 554 -41.24 16.19 5.49
CA TRP A 554 -42.70 16.31 5.38
C TRP A 554 -43.42 16.09 6.72
N LYS A 555 -42.90 15.20 7.58
CA LYS A 555 -43.47 14.97 8.92
C LYS A 555 -43.18 16.10 9.93
N GLY A 556 -42.32 17.04 9.59
CA GLY A 556 -42.01 18.20 10.44
C GLY A 556 -41.27 17.84 11.75
N ILE A 557 -41.26 18.80 12.69
CA ILE A 557 -40.54 18.71 13.96
C ILE A 557 -41.32 17.78 14.92
N GLY A 558 -41.22 16.47 14.70
CA GLY A 558 -41.91 15.44 15.49
C GLY A 558 -41.66 13.99 15.05
N ALA A 559 -40.72 13.76 14.11
CA ALA A 559 -40.42 12.41 13.64
C ALA A 559 -39.88 11.54 14.80
N PRO A 560 -40.43 10.31 15.00
CA PRO A 560 -40.00 9.43 16.08
C PRO A 560 -38.51 9.07 15.97
N GLU A 561 -37.88 8.77 17.11
CA GLU A 561 -36.43 8.46 17.21
C GLU A 561 -35.95 7.42 16.18
N ARG A 562 -36.80 6.44 15.88
CA ARG A 562 -36.53 5.38 14.90
C ARG A 562 -36.25 5.90 13.48
N TRP A 563 -36.72 7.09 13.11
CA TRP A 563 -36.51 7.66 11.78
C TRP A 563 -35.07 8.14 11.57
N TRP A 564 -34.49 8.87 12.52
CA TRP A 564 -33.10 9.34 12.38
C TRP A 564 -32.11 8.18 12.49
N GLN A 565 -32.42 7.13 13.26
CA GLN A 565 -31.63 5.90 13.29
C GLN A 565 -31.59 5.22 11.90
N ARG A 566 -32.72 5.19 11.19
CA ARG A 566 -32.80 4.67 9.81
C ARG A 566 -32.02 5.52 8.81
N GLU A 567 -32.12 6.85 8.92
CA GLU A 567 -31.35 7.77 8.07
C GLU A 567 -29.84 7.62 8.29
N LEU A 568 -29.41 7.54 9.57
CA LEU A 568 -28.01 7.30 9.92
C LEU A 568 -27.52 5.93 9.42
N ALA A 569 -28.32 4.87 9.60
CA ALA A 569 -28.00 3.54 9.10
C ALA A 569 -27.85 3.51 7.57
N ALA A 570 -28.72 4.21 6.85
CA ALA A 570 -28.65 4.34 5.39
C ALA A 570 -27.40 5.12 4.94
N LEU A 571 -27.03 6.21 5.64
CA LEU A 571 -25.78 6.94 5.38
C LEU A 571 -24.55 6.05 5.60
N VAL A 572 -24.51 5.29 6.70
CA VAL A 572 -23.42 4.33 6.97
C VAL A 572 -23.38 3.24 5.89
N ALA A 573 -24.53 2.73 5.44
CA ALA A 573 -24.61 1.76 4.35
C ALA A 573 -24.03 2.31 3.03
N VAL A 574 -24.30 3.58 2.68
CA VAL A 574 -23.68 4.22 1.50
C VAL A 574 -22.16 4.27 1.63
N LEU A 575 -21.62 4.59 2.80
CA LEU A 575 -20.16 4.60 3.04
C LEU A 575 -19.55 3.19 2.96
N LEU A 576 -20.23 2.17 3.49
CA LEU A 576 -19.80 0.78 3.40
C LEU A 576 -19.79 0.30 1.95
N LEU A 577 -20.85 0.57 1.18
CA LEU A 577 -20.90 0.24 -0.25
C LEU A 577 -19.80 0.97 -1.02
N ALA A 578 -19.49 2.21 -0.69
CA ALA A 578 -18.36 2.93 -1.27
C ALA A 578 -17.01 2.29 -0.91
N ALA A 579 -16.83 1.84 0.33
CA ALA A 579 -15.61 1.14 0.76
C ALA A 579 -15.39 -0.19 0.03
N VAL A 580 -16.48 -0.95 -0.19
CA VAL A 580 -16.44 -2.18 -1.00
C VAL A 580 -16.14 -1.84 -2.47
N LEU A 581 -16.83 -0.86 -3.04
CA LEU A 581 -16.68 -0.47 -4.45
C LEU A 581 -15.23 -0.11 -4.80
N VAL A 582 -14.57 0.70 -3.97
CA VAL A 582 -13.17 1.12 -4.18
C VAL A 582 -12.17 -0.01 -3.88
N SER A 583 -12.64 -1.14 -3.34
CA SER A 583 -11.81 -2.34 -3.11
C SER A 583 -11.92 -3.36 -4.26
N LEU A 584 -12.82 -3.14 -5.22
CA LEU A 584 -13.05 -4.02 -6.37
C LEU A 584 -12.45 -3.45 -7.66
N PRO A 585 -11.93 -4.34 -8.55
CA PRO A 585 -11.49 -3.95 -9.88
C PRO A 585 -12.64 -3.41 -10.75
N PRO A 586 -12.45 -2.28 -11.48
CA PRO A 586 -13.38 -1.84 -12.50
C PRO A 586 -13.40 -2.83 -13.68
N PRO A 587 -14.40 -2.71 -14.57
CA PRO A 587 -14.42 -3.41 -15.85
C PRO A 587 -13.15 -3.12 -16.68
N ALA A 588 -12.79 -4.05 -17.56
CA ALA A 588 -11.57 -4.00 -18.37
C ALA A 588 -11.83 -3.53 -19.80
#